data_AF-A0A814WR17-F1
#
_entry.id   AF-A0A814WR17-F1
#
_cell.length_a   1.000
_cell.length_b   1.000
_cell.length_c   1.000
_cell.angle_alpha   90.00
_cell.angle_beta   90.00
_cell.angle_gamma   90.00
#
_symmetry.space_group_name_H-M   'P 1'
#
loop_
_entity.id
_entity.type
_entity.pdbx_description
1 polymer ?
#
loop_
_entity_poly.entity_id
_entity_poly.type
_entity_poly.pdbx_seq_one_letter_code
_entity_poly.pdbx_strand_id
1 'polypeptide(L)'
;MAQRRSLNSSGLMLIQKVTSHSLSDGDIVPDVPINLEGYRGKVGRIFSFAVTGNTDGPIWGTDIYTDDSNIATAAVHAGIIDIGETKIVDIKVFPGQQAYFGSTREGITSLSYGKWSGSFFFTKKPLNFDMTIPNVQMFRDKVGQILSFKITGSDEGLVWGTHIYTDNSNLATAAVHAGLVTKGEKKVVHIQILPGQFNYHGMTQNGISSLSYNTWEGSYAFCSKPQQ
;
A
#
# COMPACT_ATOMS: atom_id res chain seq x y z
N MET A 1 58.43 12.08 7.15
CA MET A 1 58.31 11.62 5.75
C MET A 1 56.88 11.86 5.31
N ALA A 2 56.72 12.62 4.25
CA ALA A 2 55.43 12.99 3.65
C ALA A 2 55.00 11.99 2.57
N GLN A 3 53.80 12.22 2.02
CA GLN A 3 53.15 11.63 0.83
C GLN A 3 52.33 10.34 1.05
N ARG A 4 51.08 10.17 0.56
CA ARG A 4 50.33 10.88 -0.50
C ARG A 4 48.82 10.97 -0.20
N ARG A 5 48.22 12.10 -0.58
CA ARG A 5 46.79 12.24 -0.91
C ARG A 5 46.50 11.43 -2.18
N SER A 6 45.38 10.71 -2.22
CA SER A 6 44.67 10.38 -3.46
C SER A 6 43.18 10.46 -3.20
N LEU A 7 42.54 11.46 -3.81
CA LEU A 7 41.10 11.55 -3.99
C LEU A 7 40.74 10.58 -5.13
N ASN A 8 39.87 9.61 -4.87
CA ASN A 8 39.20 8.90 -5.97
C ASN A 8 37.85 9.58 -6.26
N SER A 9 37.79 10.18 -7.43
CA SER A 9 36.60 10.71 -8.08
C SER A 9 35.71 9.57 -8.55
N SER A 10 34.64 9.28 -7.81
CA SER A 10 33.42 8.63 -8.31
C SER A 10 32.36 8.76 -7.22
N GLY A 11 31.55 9.81 -7.31
CA GLY A 11 30.35 9.96 -6.51
C GLY A 11 29.29 8.96 -6.97
N LEU A 12 29.47 7.69 -6.64
CA LEU A 12 28.47 6.65 -6.86
C LEU A 12 28.06 6.10 -5.49
N MET A 13 26.85 6.47 -5.09
CA MET A 13 26.18 5.99 -3.88
C MET A 13 26.09 4.46 -3.98
N LEU A 14 26.89 3.76 -3.17
CA LEU A 14 26.77 2.31 -3.03
C LEU A 14 25.40 2.03 -2.42
N ILE A 15 24.51 1.44 -3.20
CA ILE A 15 23.33 0.75 -2.68
C ILE A 15 23.87 -0.45 -1.90
N GLN A 16 24.10 -0.28 -0.59
CA GLN A 16 24.32 -1.42 0.29
C GLN A 16 23.00 -2.21 0.33
N LYS A 17 22.97 -3.27 -0.47
CA LYS A 17 22.01 -4.35 -0.36
C LYS A 17 22.27 -5.02 0.99
N VAL A 18 21.53 -4.62 2.02
CA VAL A 18 21.56 -5.31 3.32
C VAL A 18 20.80 -6.62 3.13
N THR A 19 21.55 -7.65 2.76
CA THR A 19 21.13 -9.05 2.81
C THR A 19 20.80 -9.38 4.26
N SER A 20 19.68 -10.08 4.47
CA SER A 20 19.17 -10.57 5.76
C SER A 20 20.28 -10.91 6.76
N HIS A 21 20.59 -9.99 7.67
CA HIS A 21 21.40 -10.28 8.84
C HIS A 21 20.44 -10.78 9.92
N SER A 22 20.66 -12.01 10.36
CA SER A 22 20.18 -12.50 11.64
C SER A 22 20.65 -11.50 12.70
N LEU A 23 19.71 -10.83 13.36
CA LEU A 23 20.05 -9.89 14.43
C LEU A 23 20.72 -10.68 15.55
N SER A 24 21.97 -10.35 15.86
CA SER A 24 22.65 -10.85 17.06
C SER A 24 22.29 -9.98 18.26
N ASP A 25 22.22 -10.57 19.45
CA ASP A 25 22.05 -9.84 20.71
C ASP A 25 23.08 -8.70 20.81
N GLY A 26 22.60 -7.46 20.73
CA GLY A 26 23.42 -6.24 20.83
C GLY A 26 23.14 -5.16 19.79
N ASP A 27 22.39 -5.44 18.73
CA ASP A 27 21.95 -4.40 17.80
C ASP A 27 20.91 -3.51 18.48
N ILE A 28 21.25 -2.23 18.73
CA ILE A 28 20.30 -1.21 19.21
C ILE A 28 19.29 -0.99 18.09
N VAL A 29 18.21 -1.76 18.10
CA VAL A 29 17.04 -1.44 17.28
C VAL A 29 16.45 -0.16 17.87
N PRO A 30 16.35 0.94 17.11
CA PRO A 30 15.72 2.14 17.63
C PRO A 30 14.31 1.80 18.11
N ASP A 31 13.91 2.39 19.25
CA ASP A 31 12.55 2.25 19.77
C ASP A 31 11.54 2.45 18.63
N VAL A 32 10.60 1.53 18.52
CA VAL A 32 9.49 1.62 17.57
C VAL A 32 8.73 2.91 17.87
N PRO A 33 8.63 3.86 16.93
CA PRO A 33 7.77 5.01 17.14
C PRO A 33 6.32 4.53 17.24
N ILE A 34 5.49 5.18 18.06
CA ILE A 34 4.07 4.79 18.20
C ILE A 34 3.37 4.81 16.83
N ASN A 35 3.66 5.83 16.02
CA ASN A 35 3.11 6.06 14.69
C ASN A 35 4.17 6.71 13.76
N LEU A 36 3.78 7.03 12.52
CA LEU A 36 4.66 7.60 11.50
C LEU A 36 4.40 9.09 11.20
N GLU A 37 3.73 9.85 12.07
CA GLU A 37 3.51 11.29 11.83
C GLU A 37 4.84 12.06 11.69
N GLY A 38 5.85 11.71 12.50
CA GLY A 38 7.22 12.27 12.41
C GLY A 38 7.98 11.87 11.13
N TYR A 39 7.39 11.04 10.29
CA TYR A 39 7.93 10.59 9.01
C TYR A 39 7.20 11.20 7.81
N ARG A 40 6.22 12.09 8.05
CA ARG A 40 5.61 12.92 7.00
C ARG A 40 6.69 13.61 6.16
N GLY A 41 6.51 13.57 4.84
CA GLY A 41 7.48 14.10 3.87
C GLY A 41 8.58 13.12 3.45
N LYS A 42 8.64 11.91 4.04
CA LYS A 42 9.58 10.84 3.63
C LYS A 42 8.92 9.82 2.69
N VAL A 43 7.92 10.25 1.93
CA VAL A 43 7.15 9.41 1.00
C VAL A 43 8.06 8.56 0.11
N GLY A 44 7.72 7.27 -0.02
CA GLY A 44 8.46 6.31 -0.83
C GLY A 44 9.63 5.64 -0.10
N ARG A 45 10.08 6.19 1.03
CA ARG A 45 11.14 5.56 1.84
C ARG A 45 10.57 4.41 2.68
N ILE A 46 11.40 3.39 2.85
CA ILE A 46 11.11 2.21 3.68
C ILE A 46 11.94 2.32 4.96
N PHE A 47 11.33 2.02 6.10
CA PHE A 47 11.94 1.93 7.42
C PHE A 47 11.69 0.54 8.00
N SER A 48 12.68 -0.02 8.68
CA SER A 48 12.57 -1.32 9.35
C SER A 48 12.57 -1.11 10.86
N PHE A 49 11.62 -1.74 11.56
CA PHE A 49 11.47 -1.64 13.01
C PHE A 49 11.24 -3.02 13.64
N ALA A 50 11.77 -3.28 14.84
CA ALA A 50 11.42 -4.47 15.63
C ALA A 50 10.14 -4.20 16.41
N VAL A 51 9.01 -4.62 15.86
CA VAL A 51 7.69 -4.33 16.41
C VAL A 51 7.20 -5.51 17.23
N THR A 52 6.79 -5.26 18.48
CA THR A 52 6.05 -6.22 19.30
C THR A 52 4.56 -6.01 19.09
N GLY A 53 3.83 -7.03 18.64
CA GLY A 53 2.40 -6.95 18.37
C GLY A 53 1.59 -6.67 19.64
N ASN A 54 0.67 -5.71 19.59
CA ASN A 54 -0.27 -5.39 20.67
C ASN A 54 -1.59 -4.86 20.09
N THR A 55 -2.50 -4.43 20.97
CA THR A 55 -3.80 -3.85 20.60
C THR A 55 -3.96 -2.42 21.14
N ASP A 56 -2.84 -1.76 21.45
CA ASP A 56 -2.80 -0.55 22.27
C ASP A 56 -2.90 0.71 21.41
N GLY A 57 -4.05 0.92 20.81
CA GLY A 57 -4.38 2.19 20.18
C GLY A 57 -5.13 2.07 18.87
N PRO A 58 -5.75 3.17 18.44
CA PRO A 58 -6.56 3.20 17.24
C PRO A 58 -5.72 3.06 15.98
N ILE A 59 -6.35 2.53 14.95
CA ILE A 59 -5.82 2.45 13.60
C ILE A 59 -6.93 2.82 12.61
N TRP A 60 -6.56 3.49 11.52
CA TRP A 60 -7.49 3.92 10.49
C TRP A 60 -7.04 3.42 9.12
N GLY A 61 -7.95 2.77 8.41
CA GLY A 61 -7.67 2.13 7.12
C GLY A 61 -7.24 0.68 7.22
N THR A 62 -7.12 0.06 6.05
CA THR A 62 -6.84 -1.36 5.86
C THR A 62 -5.77 -1.53 4.79
N ASP A 63 -4.69 -2.24 5.12
CA ASP A 63 -3.46 -2.41 4.31
C ASP A 63 -2.69 -1.09 4.05
N ILE A 64 -3.38 0.03 3.83
CA ILE A 64 -2.83 1.38 3.91
C ILE A 64 -3.47 2.07 5.11
N TYR A 65 -2.64 2.43 6.08
CA TYR A 65 -3.04 3.06 7.34
C TYR A 65 -2.73 4.54 7.31
N THR A 66 -3.51 5.36 8.01
CA THR A 66 -3.11 6.75 8.28
C THR A 66 -1.81 6.76 9.08
N ASP A 67 -0.95 7.76 8.86
CA ASP A 67 0.35 7.83 9.53
C ASP A 67 0.29 8.10 11.04
N ASP A 68 -0.88 8.44 11.59
CA ASP A 68 -1.14 8.54 13.02
C ASP A 68 -1.64 7.22 13.65
N SER A 69 -1.85 6.17 12.86
CA SER A 69 -2.23 4.83 13.35
C SER A 69 -1.11 4.19 14.18
N ASN A 70 -1.49 3.49 15.26
CA ASN A 70 -0.53 2.71 16.04
C ASN A 70 0.10 1.60 15.18
N ILE A 71 1.43 1.58 15.06
CA ILE A 71 2.17 0.64 14.21
C ILE A 71 2.02 -0.81 14.67
N ALA A 72 2.09 -1.07 15.98
CA ALA A 72 1.98 -2.40 16.53
C ALA A 72 0.58 -2.98 16.33
N THR A 73 -0.47 -2.20 16.64
CA THR A 73 -1.86 -2.58 16.37
C THR A 73 -2.10 -2.80 14.88
N ALA A 74 -1.57 -1.93 14.01
CA ALA A 74 -1.71 -2.06 12.56
C ALA A 74 -1.01 -3.31 12.03
N ALA A 75 0.15 -3.69 12.59
CA ALA A 75 0.89 -4.87 12.19
C ALA A 75 0.13 -6.18 12.56
N VAL A 76 -0.53 -6.21 13.72
CA VAL A 76 -1.40 -7.32 14.10
C VAL A 76 -2.64 -7.37 13.22
N HIS A 77 -3.33 -6.23 13.02
CA HIS A 77 -4.47 -6.16 12.10
C HIS A 77 -4.10 -6.59 10.68
N ALA A 78 -2.88 -6.30 10.22
CA ALA A 78 -2.41 -6.72 8.91
C ALA A 78 -2.06 -8.22 8.81
N GLY A 79 -2.06 -8.95 9.93
CA GLY A 79 -1.67 -10.36 10.03
C GLY A 79 -0.17 -10.58 9.86
N ILE A 80 0.65 -9.58 10.20
CA ILE A 80 2.11 -9.65 10.03
C ILE A 80 2.78 -10.18 11.30
N ILE A 81 2.24 -9.79 12.46
CA ILE A 81 2.77 -10.11 13.78
C ILE A 81 1.61 -10.59 14.66
N ASP A 82 1.82 -11.66 15.42
CA ASP A 82 0.85 -12.09 16.44
C ASP A 82 0.95 -11.21 17.70
N ILE A 83 -0.09 -11.19 18.53
CA ILE A 83 -0.04 -10.45 19.80
C ILE A 83 1.06 -11.02 20.70
N GLY A 84 1.96 -10.15 21.18
CA GLY A 84 3.12 -10.49 22.00
C GLY A 84 4.34 -10.99 21.21
N GLU A 85 4.21 -11.27 19.91
CA GLU A 85 5.34 -11.64 19.05
C GLU A 85 6.14 -10.40 18.66
N THR A 86 7.46 -10.52 18.53
CA THR A 86 8.33 -9.46 18.01
C THR A 86 8.92 -9.83 16.67
N LYS A 87 8.74 -8.98 15.65
CA LYS A 87 9.27 -9.17 14.29
C LYS A 87 9.86 -7.90 13.73
N ILE A 88 10.85 -8.04 12.84
CA ILE A 88 11.29 -6.93 11.99
C ILE A 88 10.28 -6.73 10.88
N VAL A 89 9.61 -5.58 10.90
CA VAL A 89 8.67 -5.16 9.85
C VAL A 89 9.23 -4.02 9.05
N ASP A 90 9.06 -4.12 7.74
CA ASP A 90 9.40 -3.05 6.80
C ASP A 90 8.14 -2.23 6.50
N ILE A 91 8.21 -0.93 6.74
CA ILE A 91 7.10 0.01 6.60
C ILE A 91 7.49 1.07 5.56
N LYS A 92 6.67 1.23 4.51
CA LYS A 92 6.86 2.28 3.50
C LYS A 92 5.97 3.47 3.84
N VAL A 93 6.58 4.65 3.95
CA VAL A 93 5.85 5.93 4.07
C VAL A 93 5.16 6.20 2.74
N PHE A 94 3.90 6.60 2.80
CA PHE A 94 3.03 6.72 1.65
C PHE A 94 2.27 8.07 1.67
N PRO A 95 1.91 8.64 0.50
CA PRO A 95 1.11 9.86 0.48
C PRO A 95 -0.24 9.65 1.17
N GLY A 96 -0.77 10.72 1.76
CA GLY A 96 -2.13 10.69 2.29
C GLY A 96 -3.19 10.38 1.21
N GLN A 97 -4.25 9.70 1.63
CA GLN A 97 -5.40 9.38 0.79
C GLN A 97 -6.61 10.28 1.07
N GLN A 98 -7.56 10.30 0.13
CA GLN A 98 -8.83 11.01 0.29
C GLN A 98 -9.84 10.24 1.15
N ALA A 99 -9.65 8.93 1.29
CA ALA A 99 -10.46 8.06 2.13
C ALA A 99 -9.65 6.83 2.53
N TYR A 100 -9.97 6.30 3.70
CA TYR A 100 -9.43 5.07 4.26
C TYR A 100 -10.62 4.20 4.68
N PHE A 101 -10.60 2.94 4.26
CA PHE A 101 -11.66 1.98 4.59
C PHE A 101 -11.20 1.10 5.74
N GLY A 102 -11.93 1.16 6.85
CA GLY A 102 -11.74 0.27 7.99
C GLY A 102 -12.22 -1.15 7.67
N SER A 103 -11.69 -2.11 8.43
CA SER A 103 -12.13 -3.50 8.42
C SER A 103 -11.83 -4.15 9.78
N THR A 104 -12.34 -5.36 9.99
CA THR A 104 -11.94 -6.19 11.14
C THR A 104 -11.08 -7.34 10.62
N ARG A 105 -9.87 -7.49 11.17
CA ARG A 105 -8.91 -8.55 10.85
C ARG A 105 -8.15 -8.94 12.12
N GLU A 106 -7.83 -10.23 12.27
CA GLU A 106 -7.12 -10.75 13.45
C GLU A 106 -7.74 -10.30 14.80
N GLY A 107 -9.08 -10.17 14.84
CA GLY A 107 -9.80 -9.68 16.03
C GLY A 107 -9.69 -8.18 16.31
N ILE A 108 -8.97 -7.42 15.48
CA ILE A 108 -8.77 -5.98 15.60
C ILE A 108 -9.64 -5.26 14.57
N THR A 109 -10.36 -4.22 15.00
CA THR A 109 -11.14 -3.35 14.11
C THR A 109 -10.37 -2.07 13.82
N SER A 110 -10.10 -1.81 12.54
CA SER A 110 -9.68 -0.51 12.04
C SER A 110 -10.88 0.34 11.65
N LEU A 111 -10.75 1.65 11.86
CA LEU A 111 -11.80 2.62 11.55
C LEU A 111 -11.66 3.15 10.13
N SER A 112 -12.79 3.42 9.47
CA SER A 112 -12.78 4.22 8.26
C SER A 112 -12.46 5.68 8.60
N TYR A 113 -11.78 6.37 7.69
CA TYR A 113 -11.49 7.79 7.84
C TYR A 113 -11.56 8.52 6.50
N GLY A 114 -11.78 9.83 6.56
CA GLY A 114 -11.80 10.69 5.38
C GLY A 114 -10.39 11.06 4.90
N LYS A 115 -10.28 12.23 4.28
CA LYS A 115 -9.01 12.76 3.79
C LYS A 115 -8.00 12.91 4.94
N TRP A 116 -6.79 12.40 4.74
CA TRP A 116 -5.67 12.56 5.67
C TRP A 116 -4.36 12.83 4.93
N SER A 117 -3.37 13.42 5.62
CA SER A 117 -2.18 14.01 4.99
C SER A 117 -1.04 13.02 4.73
N GLY A 118 -0.96 11.91 5.46
CA GLY A 118 0.07 10.91 5.25
C GLY A 118 -0.40 9.49 5.56
N SER A 119 0.32 8.51 5.05
CA SER A 119 -0.04 7.11 5.21
C SER A 119 1.20 6.25 5.39
N PHE A 120 0.97 5.00 5.74
CA PHE A 120 1.96 3.95 5.57
C PHE A 120 1.33 2.62 5.19
N PHE A 121 2.16 1.71 4.71
CA PHE A 121 1.82 0.32 4.54
C PHE A 121 3.03 -0.56 4.81
N PHE A 122 2.80 -1.83 5.12
CA PHE A 122 3.87 -2.80 5.35
C PHE A 122 4.30 -3.45 4.03
N THR A 123 5.60 -3.48 3.74
CA THR A 123 6.11 -4.00 2.45
C THR A 123 6.34 -5.51 2.45
N LYS A 124 6.42 -6.13 3.63
CA LYS A 124 6.56 -7.57 3.81
C LYS A 124 5.26 -8.16 4.35
N LYS A 125 4.23 -8.22 3.51
CA LYS A 125 3.34 -9.37 3.57
C LYS A 125 4.07 -10.44 2.75
N PRO A 126 4.32 -11.68 3.22
CA PRO A 126 4.44 -12.76 2.25
C PRO A 126 3.21 -12.64 1.35
N LEU A 127 3.43 -12.54 0.04
CA LEU A 127 2.39 -12.33 -0.97
C LEU A 127 1.49 -13.57 -1.02
N ASN A 128 0.75 -13.81 0.06
CA ASN A 128 -0.35 -14.74 0.08
C ASN A 128 -1.45 -13.99 -0.66
N PHE A 129 -1.87 -14.61 -1.76
CA PHE A 129 -2.74 -14.12 -2.82
C PHE A 129 -4.13 -13.60 -2.39
N ASP A 130 -4.37 -13.38 -1.09
CA ASP A 130 -5.65 -12.98 -0.47
C ASP A 130 -5.60 -11.54 0.11
N MET A 131 -4.72 -10.67 -0.38
CA MET A 131 -4.73 -9.25 0.01
C MET A 131 -5.93 -8.53 -0.61
N THR A 132 -6.95 -8.21 0.19
CA THR A 132 -7.99 -7.25 -0.18
C THR A 132 -7.39 -5.85 -0.19
N ILE A 133 -6.69 -5.49 -1.27
CA ILE A 133 -6.19 -4.12 -1.44
C ILE A 133 -7.37 -3.18 -1.71
N PRO A 134 -7.49 -2.06 -0.98
CA PRO A 134 -8.57 -1.12 -1.23
C PRO A 134 -8.39 -0.51 -2.63
N ASN A 135 -7.18 -0.16 -3.02
CA ASN A 135 -6.82 0.37 -4.34
C ASN A 135 -5.36 0.01 -4.68
N VAL A 136 -4.86 0.47 -5.82
CA VAL A 136 -3.55 0.08 -6.37
C VAL A 136 -2.54 1.22 -6.36
N GLN A 137 -2.80 2.28 -5.61
CA GLN A 137 -1.96 3.47 -5.55
C GLN A 137 -0.53 3.14 -5.09
N MET A 138 -0.37 2.11 -4.25
CA MET A 138 0.96 1.65 -3.81
C MET A 138 1.85 1.13 -4.94
N PHE A 139 1.26 0.76 -6.07
CA PHE A 139 1.94 0.27 -7.26
C PHE A 139 2.18 1.36 -8.32
N ARG A 140 1.92 2.64 -8.01
CA ARG A 140 2.12 3.76 -8.93
C ARG A 140 3.52 3.81 -9.55
N ASP A 141 4.53 3.35 -8.83
CA ASP A 141 5.92 3.28 -9.31
C ASP A 141 6.19 2.10 -10.27
N LYS A 142 5.17 1.32 -10.63
CA LYS A 142 5.23 0.12 -11.49
C LYS A 142 4.57 0.31 -12.85
N VAL A 143 4.53 1.54 -13.37
CA VAL A 143 3.97 1.86 -14.69
C VAL A 143 4.44 0.85 -15.76
N GLY A 144 3.48 0.33 -16.52
CA GLY A 144 3.67 -0.68 -17.57
C GLY A 144 3.56 -2.12 -17.09
N GLN A 145 3.72 -2.40 -15.78
CA GLN A 145 3.65 -3.76 -15.24
C GLN A 145 2.21 -4.26 -15.15
N ILE A 146 2.03 -5.55 -15.41
CA ILE A 146 0.76 -6.26 -15.20
C ILE A 146 0.82 -6.94 -13.82
N LEU A 147 -0.14 -6.62 -12.97
CA LEU A 147 -0.30 -7.17 -11.63
C LEU A 147 -1.58 -7.99 -11.54
N SER A 148 -1.57 -9.02 -10.70
CA SER A 148 -2.71 -9.93 -10.51
C SER A 148 -3.20 -9.88 -9.08
N PHE A 149 -4.52 -9.78 -8.90
CA PHE A 149 -5.14 -9.70 -7.58
C PHE A 149 -6.32 -10.64 -7.50
N LYS A 150 -6.41 -11.42 -6.42
CA LYS A 150 -7.65 -12.09 -6.06
C LYS A 150 -8.51 -11.10 -5.29
N ILE A 151 -9.70 -10.84 -5.79
CA ILE A 151 -10.65 -9.90 -5.19
C ILE A 151 -11.95 -10.61 -4.88
N THR A 152 -12.72 -10.04 -3.97
CA THR A 152 -14.15 -10.34 -3.81
C THR A 152 -14.91 -9.13 -4.33
N GLY A 153 -15.78 -9.28 -5.32
CA GLY A 153 -16.52 -8.16 -5.90
C GLY A 153 -17.30 -7.37 -4.85
N SER A 154 -17.28 -6.04 -4.97
CA SER A 154 -17.82 -5.09 -3.99
C SER A 154 -18.61 -4.01 -4.71
N ASP A 155 -19.66 -3.50 -4.07
CA ASP A 155 -20.34 -2.25 -4.43
C ASP A 155 -19.96 -1.10 -3.49
N GLU A 156 -19.09 -1.37 -2.52
CA GLU A 156 -18.59 -0.39 -1.54
C GLU A 156 -17.27 0.25 -2.01
N GLY A 157 -17.16 1.56 -1.86
CA GLY A 157 -15.94 2.31 -2.19
C GLY A 157 -16.00 3.07 -3.52
N LEU A 158 -15.23 4.15 -3.60
CA LEU A 158 -15.30 5.09 -4.71
C LEU A 158 -14.48 4.63 -5.91
N VAL A 159 -14.99 4.93 -7.11
CA VAL A 159 -14.34 4.65 -8.39
C VAL A 159 -14.33 5.95 -9.19
N TRP A 160 -13.18 6.31 -9.75
CA TRP A 160 -13.03 7.45 -10.66
C TRP A 160 -12.50 6.97 -12.01
N GLY A 161 -13.16 7.40 -13.08
CA GLY A 161 -12.87 6.97 -14.44
C GLY A 161 -13.60 5.68 -14.86
N THR A 162 -13.55 5.42 -16.16
CA THR A 162 -14.14 4.25 -16.83
C THR A 162 -13.14 3.73 -17.85
N HIS A 163 -12.96 2.41 -17.90
CA HIS A 163 -11.89 1.69 -18.62
C HIS A 163 -10.47 1.96 -18.09
N ILE A 164 -10.16 3.22 -17.79
CA ILE A 164 -8.95 3.64 -17.09
C ILE A 164 -9.39 4.31 -15.80
N TYR A 165 -8.97 3.73 -14.69
CA TYR A 165 -9.35 4.14 -13.35
C TYR A 165 -8.18 4.84 -12.68
N THR A 166 -8.44 5.86 -11.87
CA THR A 166 -7.39 6.42 -11.02
C THR A 166 -6.84 5.33 -10.10
N ASP A 167 -5.55 5.33 -9.81
CA ASP A 167 -4.92 4.28 -8.97
C ASP A 167 -5.42 4.24 -7.52
N ASN A 168 -6.09 5.29 -7.06
CA ASN A 168 -6.79 5.33 -5.77
C ASN A 168 -8.26 4.83 -5.83
N SER A 169 -8.78 4.48 -7.02
CA SER A 169 -10.10 3.88 -7.18
C SER A 169 -10.16 2.49 -6.58
N ASN A 170 -11.28 2.14 -5.95
CA ASN A 170 -11.42 0.84 -5.31
C ASN A 170 -11.34 -0.30 -6.34
N LEU A 171 -10.37 -1.22 -6.18
CA LEU A 171 -10.10 -2.25 -7.20
C LEU A 171 -11.27 -3.23 -7.37
N ALA A 172 -11.86 -3.67 -6.25
CA ALA A 172 -12.98 -4.62 -6.29
C ALA A 172 -14.23 -3.98 -6.90
N THR A 173 -14.52 -2.73 -6.55
CA THR A 173 -15.68 -1.99 -7.04
C THR A 173 -15.51 -1.55 -8.49
N ALA A 174 -14.29 -1.18 -8.89
CA ALA A 174 -13.96 -0.96 -10.30
C ALA A 174 -14.08 -2.25 -11.13
N ALA A 175 -13.78 -3.42 -10.55
CA ALA A 175 -13.96 -4.69 -11.24
C ALA A 175 -15.44 -5.03 -11.45
N VAL A 176 -16.32 -4.73 -10.47
CA VAL A 176 -17.78 -4.82 -10.64
C VAL A 176 -18.26 -3.82 -11.68
N HIS A 177 -17.82 -2.56 -11.59
CA HIS A 177 -18.11 -1.52 -12.59
C HIS A 177 -17.70 -1.96 -14.00
N ALA A 178 -16.54 -2.59 -14.17
CA ALA A 178 -16.04 -3.10 -15.44
C ALA A 178 -16.75 -4.39 -15.92
N GLY A 179 -17.66 -4.96 -15.11
CA GLY A 179 -18.41 -6.18 -15.44
C GLY A 179 -17.56 -7.45 -15.37
N LEU A 180 -16.44 -7.42 -14.66
CA LEU A 180 -15.51 -8.54 -14.59
C LEU A 180 -15.86 -9.54 -13.48
N VAL A 181 -16.56 -9.08 -12.45
CA VAL A 181 -16.94 -9.84 -11.25
C VAL A 181 -18.28 -9.30 -10.73
N THR A 182 -19.08 -10.14 -10.08
CA THR A 182 -20.31 -9.74 -9.39
C THR A 182 -20.08 -9.51 -7.89
N LYS A 183 -20.99 -8.81 -7.19
CA LYS A 183 -20.86 -8.59 -5.74
C LYS A 183 -20.78 -9.93 -4.99
N GLY A 184 -19.76 -10.09 -4.15
CA GLY A 184 -19.50 -11.30 -3.37
C GLY A 184 -18.77 -12.41 -4.13
N GLU A 185 -18.61 -12.32 -5.45
CA GLU A 185 -17.88 -13.31 -6.25
C GLU A 185 -16.37 -13.13 -6.05
N LYS A 186 -15.66 -14.25 -5.83
CA LYS A 186 -14.20 -14.28 -5.72
C LYS A 186 -13.57 -14.58 -7.07
N LYS A 187 -12.70 -13.69 -7.56
CA LYS A 187 -12.05 -13.85 -8.87
C LYS A 187 -10.66 -13.26 -8.87
N VAL A 188 -9.77 -13.84 -9.69
CA VAL A 188 -8.48 -13.21 -10.02
C VAL A 188 -8.68 -12.26 -11.18
N VAL A 189 -8.29 -11.00 -10.98
CA VAL A 189 -8.26 -9.96 -12.02
C VAL A 189 -6.82 -9.58 -12.32
N HIS A 190 -6.58 -9.11 -13.54
CA HIS A 190 -5.30 -8.59 -13.99
C HIS A 190 -5.46 -7.12 -14.34
N ILE A 191 -4.50 -6.31 -13.89
CA ILE A 191 -4.45 -4.89 -14.20
C ILE A 191 -3.09 -4.52 -14.74
N GLN A 192 -3.05 -3.55 -15.65
CA GLN A 192 -1.83 -2.86 -16.00
C GLN A 192 -1.78 -1.53 -15.24
N ILE A 193 -0.65 -1.23 -14.59
CA ILE A 193 -0.41 0.08 -14.01
C ILE A 193 -0.07 1.06 -15.13
N LEU A 194 -0.72 2.21 -15.15
CA LEU A 194 -0.60 3.22 -16.20
C LEU A 194 -0.15 4.56 -15.61
N PRO A 195 0.47 5.44 -16.42
CA PRO A 195 0.67 6.82 -16.03
C PRO A 195 -0.66 7.51 -15.72
N GLY A 196 -0.61 8.53 -14.87
CA GLY A 196 -1.74 9.41 -14.63
C GLY A 196 -2.27 10.11 -15.89
N GLN A 197 -3.57 10.42 -15.88
CA GLN A 197 -4.24 11.17 -16.93
C GLN A 197 -4.64 12.58 -16.49
N PHE A 198 -4.87 13.45 -17.47
CA PHE A 198 -5.37 14.80 -17.23
C PHE A 198 -6.88 14.88 -17.01
N ASN A 199 -7.61 13.85 -17.46
CA ASN A 199 -9.06 13.76 -17.34
C ASN A 199 -9.50 12.29 -17.32
N TYR A 200 -10.44 11.97 -16.44
CA TYR A 200 -11.08 10.68 -16.30
C TYR A 200 -12.58 10.88 -16.47
N HIS A 201 -13.17 10.14 -17.40
CA HIS A 201 -14.61 10.16 -17.62
C HIS A 201 -15.29 9.12 -16.73
N GLY A 202 -16.22 9.56 -15.88
CA GLY A 202 -17.06 8.68 -15.07
C GLY A 202 -18.42 8.45 -15.69
N MET A 203 -18.95 7.25 -15.51
CA MET A 203 -20.31 6.88 -15.90
C MET A 203 -20.84 5.73 -15.03
N THR A 204 -22.13 5.44 -15.12
CA THR A 204 -22.70 4.26 -14.46
C THR A 204 -22.59 3.04 -15.37
N GLN A 205 -21.98 1.97 -14.87
CA GLN A 205 -21.92 0.66 -15.53
C GLN A 205 -22.11 -0.45 -14.49
N ASN A 206 -22.84 -1.50 -14.87
CA ASN A 206 -23.01 -2.70 -14.04
C ASN A 206 -23.50 -2.39 -12.60
N GLY A 207 -24.35 -1.38 -12.44
CA GLY A 207 -24.89 -0.97 -11.15
C GLY A 207 -23.96 -0.11 -10.28
N ILE A 208 -22.75 0.19 -10.73
CA ILE A 208 -21.77 1.06 -10.04
C ILE A 208 -21.62 2.37 -10.82
N SER A 209 -21.69 3.50 -10.11
CA SER A 209 -21.38 4.82 -10.68
C SER A 209 -19.92 5.18 -10.43
N SER A 210 -19.14 5.34 -11.50
CA SER A 210 -17.83 5.98 -11.41
C SER A 210 -17.94 7.49 -11.56
N LEU A 211 -17.04 8.22 -10.90
CA LEU A 211 -16.97 9.67 -10.91
C LEU A 211 -16.00 10.16 -11.98
N SER A 212 -16.31 11.30 -12.59
CA SER A 212 -15.32 12.01 -13.41
C SER A 212 -14.30 12.69 -12.50
N TYR A 213 -13.06 12.80 -12.97
CA TYR A 213 -11.99 13.50 -12.26
C TYR A 213 -11.04 14.17 -13.24
N ASN A 214 -10.41 15.27 -12.83
CA ASN A 214 -9.44 15.97 -13.67
C ASN A 214 -8.07 15.25 -13.58
N THR A 215 -7.00 15.99 -13.34
CA THR A 215 -5.65 15.44 -13.35
C THR A 215 -5.38 14.59 -12.10
N TRP A 216 -4.84 13.39 -12.32
CA TRP A 216 -4.39 12.50 -11.24
C TRP A 216 -3.14 11.74 -11.67
N GLU A 217 -2.26 11.43 -10.72
CA GLU A 217 -0.86 11.06 -10.98
C GLU A 217 -0.62 9.60 -11.40
N GLY A 218 -1.60 8.70 -11.21
CA GLY A 218 -1.46 7.30 -11.58
C GLY A 218 -2.79 6.64 -11.92
N SER A 219 -2.75 5.63 -12.76
CA SER A 219 -3.96 4.94 -13.19
C SER A 219 -3.76 3.43 -13.25
N TYR A 220 -4.85 2.70 -13.43
CA TYR A 220 -4.81 1.32 -13.86
C TYR A 220 -5.93 1.03 -14.85
N ALA A 221 -5.73 -0.01 -15.66
CA ALA A 221 -6.76 -0.58 -16.50
C ALA A 221 -6.77 -2.09 -16.32
N PHE A 222 -7.96 -2.69 -16.34
CA PHE A 222 -8.07 -4.14 -16.40
C PHE A 222 -7.58 -4.65 -17.76
N CYS A 223 -6.90 -5.79 -17.76
CA CYS A 223 -6.38 -6.42 -18.98
C CYS A 223 -6.58 -7.94 -18.92
N SER A 224 -6.44 -8.60 -20.07
CA SER A 224 -6.32 -10.05 -20.14
C SER A 224 -5.00 -10.52 -19.50
N LYS A 225 -4.92 -11.81 -19.15
CA LYS A 225 -3.67 -12.43 -18.68
C LYS A 225 -2.50 -12.08 -19.62
N PRO A 226 -1.29 -11.81 -19.09
CA PRO A 226 -0.11 -11.74 -19.95
C PRO A 226 -0.02 -13.03 -20.75
N GLN A 227 0.12 -12.94 -22.08
CA GLN A 227 0.49 -14.09 -22.88
C GLN A 227 1.86 -14.56 -22.38
N GLN A 228 1.94 -15.82 -21.94
CA GLN A 228 3.22 -16.49 -21.64
C GLN A 228 4.00 -16.72 -22.93
#